data_AF-A0A2V6LH71-F1
#
_entry.id   AF-A0A2V6LH71-F1
#
_cell.length_a   1.000
_cell.length_b   1.000
_cell.length_c   1.000
_cell.angle_alpha   90.00
_cell.angle_beta   90.00
_cell.angle_gamma   90.00
#
_symmetry.space_group_name_H-M   'P 1'
#
loop_
_entity.id
_entity.type
_entity.pdbx_description
1 polymer ?
#
loop_
_entity_poly.entity_id
_entity_poly.type
_entity_poly.pdbx_seq_one_letter_code
_entity_poly.pdbx_strand_id
1 'polypeptide(L)'
;ATIAESVCEIQVTEAGFIPEAASGGLGETAGWTIIGSSSHRLVDASGMQLFDSGSRASGSSFQFTFDSAGTYPVIDRTAHATSTVAVPVDLPETGTTGVPLTVTWSAASPSEGFLFDVQIQTPSNPSFRNWRVGQTDVSATFVPPAEGAYAFRARLRDSATGKFSKWSPSAVVTVENP
;
A
#
# COMPACT_ATOMS: atom_id res chain seq x y z
N ALA A 1 9.04 -24.78 -9.05
CA ALA A 1 9.41 -23.35 -8.97
C ALA A 1 8.81 -22.82 -7.68
N THR A 2 9.66 -22.22 -6.84
CA THR A 2 9.34 -21.76 -5.49
C THR A 2 8.20 -20.74 -5.55
N ILE A 3 7.10 -21.01 -4.86
CA ILE A 3 6.03 -20.05 -4.62
C ILE A 3 6.65 -18.98 -3.70
N ALA A 4 7.17 -17.92 -4.30
CA ALA A 4 7.61 -16.75 -3.55
C ALA A 4 6.36 -16.10 -2.93
N GLU A 5 6.43 -15.82 -1.63
CA GLU A 5 5.42 -15.15 -0.82
C GLU A 5 4.74 -14.05 -1.61
N SER A 6 3.57 -14.39 -2.13
CA SER A 6 2.71 -13.43 -2.81
C SER A 6 1.78 -12.87 -1.75
N VAL A 7 1.64 -11.54 -1.68
CA VAL A 7 0.46 -10.91 -1.09
C VAL A 7 -0.73 -11.56 -1.76
N CYS A 8 -1.42 -12.43 -1.02
CA CYS A 8 -2.65 -13.14 -1.35
C CYS A 8 -2.87 -13.40 -2.85
N GLU A 9 -2.81 -14.65 -3.31
CA GLU A 9 -3.16 -14.97 -4.72
C GLU A 9 -4.58 -14.47 -5.06
N ILE A 10 -4.68 -13.54 -6.02
CA ILE A 10 -5.94 -12.98 -6.50
C ILE A 10 -6.32 -13.68 -7.81
N GLN A 11 -7.49 -14.30 -7.83
CA GLN A 11 -8.06 -14.84 -9.06
C GLN A 11 -8.74 -13.73 -9.84
N VAL A 12 -8.57 -13.74 -11.15
CA VAL A 12 -9.27 -12.86 -12.08
C VAL A 12 -10.13 -13.72 -12.97
N THR A 13 -11.43 -13.50 -12.91
CA THR A 13 -12.46 -14.25 -13.64
C THR A 13 -13.32 -13.28 -14.44
N GLU A 14 -14.21 -13.82 -15.28
CA GLU A 14 -15.24 -13.02 -15.97
C GLU A 14 -16.20 -12.32 -15.00
N ALA A 15 -16.36 -12.84 -13.78
CA ALA A 15 -17.17 -12.23 -12.73
C ALA A 15 -16.43 -11.14 -11.94
N GLY A 16 -15.11 -11.02 -12.09
CA GLY A 16 -14.27 -10.07 -11.38
C GLY A 16 -13.14 -10.72 -10.59
N PHE A 17 -12.69 -10.03 -9.54
CA PHE A 17 -11.54 -10.40 -8.72
C PHE A 17 -11.97 -11.20 -7.49
N ILE A 18 -11.24 -12.25 -7.15
CA ILE A 18 -11.48 -13.07 -5.96
C ILE A 18 -10.15 -13.28 -5.22
N PRO A 19 -9.94 -12.68 -4.03
CA PRO A 19 -10.81 -11.69 -3.40
C PRO A 19 -10.79 -10.33 -4.14
N GLU A 20 -11.84 -9.52 -3.98
CA GLU A 20 -11.87 -8.15 -4.53
C GLU A 20 -10.89 -7.20 -3.80
N ALA A 21 -10.57 -7.50 -2.55
CA ALA A 21 -9.57 -6.77 -1.78
C ALA A 21 -8.54 -7.73 -1.19
N ALA A 22 -7.26 -7.36 -1.34
CA ALA A 22 -6.13 -8.04 -0.73
C ALA A 22 -5.29 -7.05 0.09
N SER A 23 -4.50 -7.58 1.02
CA SER A 23 -3.59 -6.79 1.83
C SER A 23 -2.28 -7.53 2.05
N GLY A 24 -1.17 -6.79 2.11
CA GLY A 24 0.16 -7.34 2.36
C GLY A 24 1.11 -6.32 2.98
N GLY A 25 2.32 -6.76 3.28
CA GLY A 25 3.41 -5.95 3.83
C GLY A 25 4.16 -5.13 2.79
N LEU A 26 5.05 -4.26 3.29
CA LEU A 26 5.93 -3.45 2.45
C LEU A 26 6.89 -4.34 1.64
N GLY A 27 6.96 -4.13 0.33
CA GLY A 27 7.86 -4.89 -0.55
C GLY A 27 7.34 -6.29 -0.91
N GLU A 28 6.14 -6.65 -0.47
CA GLU A 28 5.53 -7.92 -0.87
C GLU A 28 4.90 -7.82 -2.29
N THR A 29 4.77 -8.97 -2.95
CA THR A 29 4.33 -9.06 -4.35
C THR A 29 2.91 -9.56 -4.46
N ALA A 30 1.99 -8.79 -5.04
CA ALA A 30 0.67 -9.33 -5.37
C ALA A 30 0.75 -10.20 -6.63
N GLY A 31 0.07 -11.35 -6.61
CA GLY A 31 -0.05 -12.25 -7.74
C GLY A 31 -1.49 -12.36 -8.21
N TRP A 32 -1.70 -12.21 -9.52
CA TRP A 32 -2.99 -12.42 -10.16
C TRP A 32 -2.94 -13.61 -11.10
N THR A 33 -3.89 -14.54 -10.96
CA THR A 33 -4.05 -15.69 -11.85
C THR A 33 -5.31 -15.50 -12.69
N ILE A 34 -5.18 -15.55 -14.01
CA ILE A 34 -6.30 -15.41 -14.95
C ILE A 34 -6.98 -16.76 -15.10
N ILE A 35 -8.24 -16.85 -14.69
CA ILE A 35 -9.05 -18.07 -14.71
C ILE A 35 -10.26 -17.84 -15.59
N GLY A 36 -10.66 -18.88 -16.33
CA GLY A 36 -11.85 -18.86 -17.17
C GLY A 36 -11.51 -19.10 -18.64
N SER A 37 -12.16 -18.37 -19.53
CA SER A 37 -12.04 -18.52 -20.99
C SER A 37 -11.56 -17.25 -21.68
N SER A 38 -11.75 -16.09 -21.05
CA SER A 38 -11.41 -14.80 -21.62
C SER A 38 -9.98 -14.37 -21.28
N SER A 39 -9.42 -13.49 -22.10
CA SER A 39 -8.20 -12.75 -21.74
C SER A 39 -8.55 -11.54 -20.88
N HIS A 40 -7.69 -11.16 -19.95
CA HIS A 40 -7.87 -10.00 -19.07
C HIS A 40 -6.68 -9.04 -19.16
N ARG A 41 -6.85 -7.78 -18.76
CA ARG A 41 -5.76 -6.77 -18.72
C ARG A 41 -5.87 -5.93 -17.47
N LEU A 42 -4.93 -6.14 -16.55
CA LEU A 42 -4.89 -5.50 -15.26
C LEU A 42 -4.05 -4.22 -15.33
N VAL A 43 -4.61 -3.12 -14.88
CA VAL A 43 -3.96 -1.81 -14.94
C VAL A 43 -4.11 -1.11 -13.60
N ASP A 44 -3.06 -0.39 -13.20
CA ASP A 44 -3.16 0.59 -12.11
C ASP A 44 -4.30 1.60 -12.38
N ALA A 45 -5.24 1.69 -11.45
CA ALA A 45 -6.38 2.58 -11.54
C ALA A 45 -6.21 3.86 -10.69
N SER A 46 -5.05 4.08 -10.06
CA SER A 46 -4.76 5.31 -9.33
C SER A 46 -4.50 6.50 -10.25
N GLY A 47 -4.19 6.21 -11.52
CA GLY A 47 -3.80 7.19 -12.52
C GLY A 47 -2.30 7.52 -12.51
N MET A 48 -1.51 6.84 -11.67
CA MET A 48 -0.05 6.97 -11.61
C MET A 48 0.67 6.11 -12.66
N GLN A 49 -0.04 5.18 -13.30
CA GLN A 49 0.49 4.25 -14.31
C GLN A 49 1.60 3.35 -13.73
N LEU A 50 1.41 2.87 -12.50
CA LEU A 50 2.41 2.02 -11.82
C LEU A 50 2.68 0.70 -12.56
N PHE A 51 1.65 0.13 -13.17
CA PHE A 51 1.78 -1.07 -13.99
C PHE A 51 0.65 -1.20 -15.01
N ASP A 52 0.93 -2.03 -16.03
CA ASP A 52 -0.04 -2.55 -16.98
C ASP A 52 0.39 -3.98 -17.34
N SER A 53 -0.48 -4.95 -17.09
CA SER A 53 -0.15 -6.35 -17.38
C SER A 53 -0.07 -6.61 -18.88
N GLY A 54 -0.63 -5.76 -19.74
CA GLY A 54 -1.01 -6.14 -21.10
C GLY A 54 -2.13 -7.18 -21.10
N SER A 55 -2.53 -7.66 -22.28
CA SER A 55 -3.51 -8.75 -22.39
C SER A 55 -2.89 -10.06 -21.88
N ARG A 56 -3.58 -10.71 -20.95
CA ARG A 56 -3.20 -11.97 -20.32
C ARG A 56 -4.23 -13.02 -20.64
N ALA A 57 -3.82 -14.10 -21.29
CA ALA A 57 -4.69 -15.21 -21.64
C ALA A 57 -5.12 -15.99 -20.40
N SER A 58 -6.21 -16.75 -20.52
CA SER A 58 -6.60 -17.70 -19.48
C SER A 58 -5.48 -18.69 -19.16
N GLY A 59 -5.32 -19.02 -17.87
CA GLY A 59 -4.26 -19.88 -17.33
C GLY A 59 -2.92 -19.18 -17.12
N SER A 60 -2.79 -17.90 -17.50
CA SER A 60 -1.58 -17.11 -17.25
C SER A 60 -1.66 -16.34 -15.92
N SER A 61 -0.53 -15.79 -15.50
CA SER A 61 -0.44 -14.96 -14.30
C SER A 61 0.28 -13.63 -14.55
N PHE A 62 0.09 -12.70 -13.63
CA PHE A 62 0.79 -11.43 -13.55
C PHE A 62 1.19 -11.15 -12.11
N GLN A 63 2.30 -10.45 -11.90
CA GLN A 63 2.79 -10.10 -10.57
C GLN A 63 3.25 -8.65 -10.55
N PHE A 64 3.06 -7.99 -9.40
CA PHE A 64 3.55 -6.64 -9.16
C PHE A 64 3.90 -6.46 -7.68
N THR A 65 5.08 -5.89 -7.41
CA THR A 65 5.58 -5.64 -6.06
C THR A 65 5.15 -4.26 -5.58
N PHE A 66 4.56 -4.19 -4.39
CA PHE A 66 4.13 -2.93 -3.77
C PHE A 66 5.10 -2.54 -2.67
N ASP A 67 6.10 -1.74 -3.03
CA ASP A 67 7.15 -1.35 -2.08
C ASP A 67 6.69 -0.39 -1.00
N SER A 68 5.62 0.37 -1.21
CA SER A 68 5.23 1.47 -0.31
C SER A 68 3.81 1.35 0.20
N ALA A 69 3.58 1.89 1.39
CA ALA A 69 2.27 1.89 2.00
C ALA A 69 1.29 2.76 1.20
N GLY A 70 0.10 2.23 1.00
CA GLY A 70 -0.96 2.84 0.23
C GLY A 70 -2.10 1.87 0.02
N THR A 71 -3.21 2.37 -0.53
CA THR A 71 -4.26 1.51 -1.08
C THR A 71 -4.31 1.72 -2.58
N TYR A 72 -3.95 0.68 -3.33
CA TYR A 72 -3.75 0.70 -4.77
C TYR A 72 -4.96 0.10 -5.47
N PRO A 73 -5.77 0.92 -6.17
CA PRO A 73 -6.86 0.39 -6.97
C PRO A 73 -6.31 -0.24 -8.25
N VAL A 74 -6.86 -1.38 -8.62
CA VAL A 74 -6.57 -2.13 -9.84
C VAL A 74 -7.85 -2.25 -10.65
N ILE A 75 -7.77 -2.12 -11.96
CA ILE A 75 -8.91 -2.36 -12.87
C ILE A 75 -8.54 -3.44 -13.86
N ASP A 76 -9.45 -4.39 -14.07
CA ASP A 76 -9.42 -5.19 -15.28
C ASP A 76 -10.14 -4.43 -16.39
N ARG A 77 -9.39 -4.03 -17.42
CA ARG A 77 -9.92 -3.28 -18.56
C ARG A 77 -10.84 -4.11 -19.45
N THR A 78 -10.84 -5.43 -19.32
CA THR A 78 -11.68 -6.31 -20.15
C THR A 78 -13.06 -6.49 -19.55
N ALA A 79 -13.15 -6.91 -18.28
CA ALA A 79 -14.43 -7.08 -17.59
C ALA A 79 -14.95 -5.80 -16.91
N HIS A 80 -14.15 -4.73 -16.87
CA HIS A 80 -14.42 -3.49 -16.12
C HIS A 80 -14.60 -3.70 -14.60
N ALA A 81 -14.13 -4.83 -14.08
CA ALA A 81 -14.10 -5.11 -12.65
C ALA A 81 -12.96 -4.34 -11.97
N THR A 82 -13.09 -4.09 -10.66
CA THR A 82 -12.06 -3.41 -9.87
C THR A 82 -11.65 -4.24 -8.65
N SER A 83 -10.40 -4.08 -8.23
CA SER A 83 -9.86 -4.64 -7.01
C SER A 83 -9.00 -3.61 -6.27
N THR A 84 -8.65 -3.88 -5.02
CA THR A 84 -7.71 -3.07 -4.25
C THR A 84 -6.66 -3.93 -3.58
N VAL A 85 -5.41 -3.47 -3.59
CA VAL A 85 -4.32 -4.00 -2.78
C VAL A 85 -3.94 -2.96 -1.73
N ALA A 86 -4.03 -3.31 -0.46
CA ALA A 86 -3.76 -2.42 0.66
C ALA A 86 -2.46 -2.79 1.37
N VAL A 87 -1.56 -1.84 1.52
CA VAL A 87 -0.26 -2.01 2.19
C VAL A 87 -0.19 -1.00 3.33
N PRO A 88 -0.20 -1.42 4.61
CA PRO A 88 -0.06 -0.53 5.75
C PRO A 88 1.38 -0.04 5.91
N VAL A 89 1.56 0.99 6.74
CA VAL A 89 2.90 1.34 7.24
C VAL A 89 3.32 0.31 8.29
N ASP A 90 4.62 0.10 8.43
CA ASP A 90 5.20 -0.80 9.43
C ASP A 90 5.75 0.02 10.61
N LEU A 91 5.35 -0.35 11.82
CA LEU A 91 5.81 0.23 13.08
C LEU A 91 5.53 -0.74 14.24
N PRO A 92 6.21 -0.58 15.40
CA PRO A 92 5.90 -1.35 16.60
C PRO A 92 4.43 -1.17 17.05
N GLU A 93 3.80 -2.24 17.53
CA GLU A 93 2.44 -2.18 18.09
C GLU A 93 2.37 -1.42 19.43
N THR A 94 3.48 -1.41 20.17
CA THR A 94 3.62 -0.74 21.46
C THR A 94 4.84 0.18 21.51
N GLY A 95 4.81 1.18 22.38
CA GLY A 95 5.92 2.09 22.62
C GLY A 95 5.86 2.74 24.00
N THR A 96 6.90 3.52 24.32
CA THR A 96 7.00 4.24 25.60
C THR A 96 7.16 5.73 25.34
N THR A 97 6.51 6.57 26.15
CA THR A 97 6.64 8.02 26.07
C THR A 97 8.12 8.44 26.10
N GLY A 98 8.53 9.29 25.16
CA GLY A 98 9.91 9.78 25.05
C GLY A 98 10.93 8.80 24.44
N VAL A 99 10.55 7.55 24.18
CA VAL A 99 11.42 6.57 23.51
C VAL A 99 11.19 6.63 22.00
N PRO A 100 12.24 6.78 21.18
CA PRO A 100 12.11 6.81 19.73
C PRO A 100 11.60 5.48 19.17
N LEU A 101 10.67 5.54 18.23
CA LEU A 101 10.24 4.42 17.40
C LEU A 101 10.41 4.76 15.92
N THR A 102 10.60 3.73 15.10
CA THR A 102 10.72 3.88 13.65
C THR A 102 9.37 3.64 13.01
N VAL A 103 8.96 4.57 12.14
CA VAL A 103 7.79 4.41 11.27
C VAL A 103 8.30 4.22 9.85
N THR A 104 8.09 3.05 9.28
CA THR A 104 8.52 2.67 7.92
C THR A 104 7.32 2.67 6.99
N TRP A 105 7.39 3.37 5.88
CA TRP A 105 6.31 3.43 4.88
C TRP A 105 6.74 2.88 3.52
N SER A 106 7.99 2.45 3.36
CA SER A 106 8.41 1.75 2.16
C SER A 106 9.58 0.79 2.39
N ALA A 107 9.67 -0.26 1.56
CA ALA A 107 10.81 -1.16 1.47
C ALA A 107 11.92 -0.64 0.53
N ALA A 108 11.61 0.31 -0.35
CA ALA A 108 12.55 0.88 -1.32
C ALA A 108 12.31 2.38 -1.53
N SER A 109 13.34 3.11 -1.96
CA SER A 109 13.17 4.51 -2.37
C SER A 109 12.16 4.60 -3.52
N PRO A 110 11.37 5.68 -3.61
CA PRO A 110 10.38 5.80 -4.66
C PRO A 110 11.10 5.92 -6.01
N SER A 111 10.47 5.40 -7.07
CA SER A 111 10.95 5.64 -8.43
C SER A 111 11.00 7.14 -8.73
N GLU A 112 11.85 7.55 -9.68
CA GLU A 112 11.96 8.96 -10.07
C GLU A 112 10.59 9.55 -10.41
N GLY A 113 10.34 10.78 -9.93
CA GLY A 113 9.06 11.46 -10.10
C GLY A 113 7.99 11.08 -9.07
N PHE A 114 8.25 10.16 -8.14
CA PHE A 114 7.34 9.83 -7.04
C PHE A 114 7.84 10.31 -5.68
N LEU A 115 6.90 10.57 -4.79
CA LEU A 115 7.14 11.01 -3.42
C LEU A 115 6.18 10.32 -2.45
N PHE A 116 6.60 10.17 -1.20
CA PHE A 116 5.74 9.70 -0.12
C PHE A 116 5.13 10.87 0.66
N ASP A 117 3.86 10.73 1.02
CA ASP A 117 3.22 11.55 2.03
C ASP A 117 2.76 10.66 3.19
N VAL A 118 3.00 11.10 4.43
CA VAL A 118 2.72 10.37 5.67
C VAL A 118 1.93 11.27 6.61
N GLN A 119 0.83 10.74 7.13
CA GLN A 119 -0.01 11.40 8.11
C GLN A 119 0.01 10.68 9.45
N ILE A 120 -0.16 11.47 10.51
CA ILE A 120 -0.29 11.02 11.88
C ILE A 120 -1.63 11.48 12.45
N GLN A 121 -2.25 10.61 13.24
CA GLN A 121 -3.34 10.93 14.15
C GLN A 121 -2.80 10.74 15.58
N THR A 122 -3.02 11.73 16.45
CA THR A 122 -2.49 11.73 17.83
C THR A 122 -3.61 11.44 18.84
N PRO A 123 -3.28 11.03 20.07
CA PRO A 123 -4.28 10.79 21.12
C PRO A 123 -5.16 12.02 21.39
N SER A 124 -4.56 13.20 21.33
CA SER A 124 -5.24 14.49 21.55
C SER A 124 -6.00 15.03 20.33
N ASN A 125 -5.80 14.45 19.14
CA ASN A 125 -6.45 14.91 17.91
C ASN A 125 -6.86 13.73 17.03
N PRO A 126 -8.17 13.42 16.93
CA PRO A 126 -8.64 12.28 16.17
C PRO A 126 -8.59 12.47 14.65
N SER A 127 -8.15 13.63 14.14
CA SER A 127 -7.99 13.86 12.71
C SER A 127 -6.55 13.65 12.26
N PHE A 128 -6.38 12.93 11.13
CA PHE A 128 -5.08 12.80 10.47
C PHE A 128 -4.53 14.15 10.00
N ARG A 129 -3.27 14.40 10.30
CA ARG A 129 -2.50 15.58 9.89
C ARG A 129 -1.21 15.17 9.23
N ASN A 130 -0.69 16.03 8.35
CA ASN A 130 0.59 15.81 7.70
C ASN A 130 1.72 15.76 8.73
N TRP A 131 2.51 14.68 8.70
CA TRP A 131 3.71 14.52 9.54
C TRP A 131 4.99 14.66 8.72
N ARG A 132 5.03 13.98 7.58
CA ARG A 132 6.12 14.03 6.59
C ARG A 132 5.48 14.03 5.20
N VAL A 133 5.84 14.98 4.34
CA VAL A 133 5.21 15.15 3.02
C VAL A 133 6.30 15.36 1.99
N GLY A 134 6.15 14.81 0.79
CA GLY A 134 7.13 14.98 -0.27
C GLY A 134 8.47 14.30 0.04
N GLN A 135 8.46 13.12 0.65
CA GLN A 135 9.68 12.42 1.06
C GLN A 135 10.16 11.43 0.00
N THR A 136 11.48 11.25 -0.06
CA THR A 136 12.15 10.15 -0.77
C THR A 136 12.74 9.11 0.19
N ASP A 137 12.90 9.47 1.46
CA ASP A 137 13.24 8.52 2.52
C ASP A 137 12.09 7.54 2.75
N VAL A 138 12.43 6.33 3.19
CA VAL A 138 11.47 5.22 3.35
C VAL A 138 10.91 5.10 4.76
N SER A 139 11.50 5.81 5.72
CA SER A 139 11.12 5.81 7.13
C SER A 139 11.54 7.10 7.82
N ALA A 140 10.99 7.33 9.02
CA ALA A 140 11.45 8.37 9.93
C ALA A 140 11.25 7.94 11.39
N THR A 141 12.08 8.51 12.27
CA THR A 141 11.92 8.36 13.71
C THR A 141 10.81 9.27 14.24
N PHE A 142 9.94 8.70 15.06
CA PHE A 142 8.94 9.41 15.85
C PHE A 142 9.26 9.25 17.34
N VAL A 143 9.17 10.32 18.10
CA VAL A 143 9.31 10.30 19.57
C VAL A 143 7.96 10.68 20.15
N PRO A 144 7.20 9.74 20.75
CA PRO A 144 5.89 10.02 21.31
C PRO A 144 5.98 11.01 22.48
N PRO A 145 5.29 12.16 22.44
CA PRO A 145 5.35 13.16 23.51
C PRO A 145 4.44 12.85 24.70
N ALA A 146 3.48 11.93 24.53
CA ALA A 146 2.50 11.57 25.56
C ALA A 146 2.00 10.13 25.32
N GLU A 147 1.43 9.52 26.35
CA GLU A 147 0.77 8.23 26.26
C GLU A 147 -0.51 8.29 25.39
N GLY A 148 -0.94 7.12 24.93
CA GLY A 148 -2.13 6.91 24.12
C GLY A 148 -1.85 6.33 22.74
N ALA A 149 -2.92 6.18 21.95
CA ALA A 149 -2.84 5.60 20.62
C ALA A 149 -2.44 6.65 19.56
N TYR A 150 -1.37 6.35 18.81
CA TYR A 150 -0.99 7.10 17.62
C TYR A 150 -1.24 6.23 16.39
N ALA A 151 -1.88 6.79 15.37
CA ALA A 151 -2.10 6.09 14.11
C ALA A 151 -1.34 6.76 12.98
N PHE A 152 -0.74 5.96 12.11
CA PHE A 152 0.00 6.40 10.94
C PHE A 152 -0.60 5.80 9.68
N ARG A 153 -0.59 6.60 8.61
CA ARG A 153 -0.92 6.15 7.27
C ARG A 153 -0.07 6.88 6.26
N ALA A 154 0.24 6.23 5.14
CA ALA A 154 0.99 6.86 4.07
C ALA A 154 0.34 6.63 2.71
N ARG A 155 0.86 7.33 1.70
CA ARG A 155 0.52 7.15 0.30
C ARG A 155 1.73 7.46 -0.58
N LEU A 156 1.78 6.80 -1.74
CA LEU A 156 2.62 7.17 -2.86
C LEU A 156 1.93 8.26 -3.68
N ARG A 157 2.67 9.25 -4.15
CA ARG A 157 2.16 10.33 -5.00
C ARG A 157 3.13 10.64 -6.13
N ASP A 158 2.59 10.72 -7.34
CA ASP A 158 3.27 11.30 -8.51
C ASP A 158 3.46 12.80 -8.27
N SER A 159 4.72 13.24 -8.29
CA SER A 159 5.11 14.62 -8.04
C SER A 159 4.73 15.59 -9.17
N ALA A 160 4.62 15.10 -10.41
CA ALA A 160 4.29 15.90 -11.58
C ALA A 160 2.78 16.06 -11.74
N THR A 161 2.01 14.99 -11.57
CA THR A 161 0.56 15.00 -11.81
C THR A 161 -0.28 15.16 -10.55
N GLY A 162 0.31 14.92 -9.36
CA GLY A 162 -0.40 14.92 -8.10
C GLY A 162 -1.32 13.71 -7.90
N LYS A 163 -1.36 12.74 -8.83
CA LYS A 163 -2.06 11.46 -8.66
C LYS A 163 -1.40 10.66 -7.56
N PHE A 164 -2.18 9.86 -6.84
CA PHE A 164 -1.69 9.17 -5.66
C PHE A 164 -2.35 7.81 -5.47
N SER A 165 -1.65 6.91 -4.76
CA SER A 165 -2.31 5.80 -4.10
C SER A 165 -3.28 6.40 -3.08
N LYS A 166 -4.44 5.77 -2.86
CA LYS A 166 -5.25 6.16 -1.69
C LYS A 166 -4.40 5.96 -0.43
N TRP A 167 -4.81 6.58 0.68
CA TRP A 167 -4.15 6.35 1.97
C TRP A 167 -4.13 4.85 2.30
N SER A 168 -3.03 4.39 2.87
CA SER A 168 -2.93 3.05 3.45
C SER A 168 -3.97 2.84 4.56
N PRO A 169 -4.28 1.59 4.92
CA PRO A 169 -4.83 1.30 6.24
C PRO A 169 -3.97 1.96 7.32
N SER A 170 -4.64 2.41 8.38
CA SER A 170 -3.95 2.99 9.52
C SER A 170 -3.27 1.89 10.33
N ALA A 171 -1.98 2.02 10.57
CA ALA A 171 -1.28 1.21 11.56
C ALA A 171 -1.15 2.01 12.86
N VAL A 172 -1.27 1.33 14.00
CA VAL A 172 -1.44 1.96 15.31
C VAL A 172 -0.34 1.49 16.24
N VAL A 173 0.25 2.44 16.97
CA VAL A 173 1.10 2.16 18.14
C VAL A 173 0.40 2.66 19.40
N THR A 174 0.36 1.80 20.42
CA THR A 174 -0.13 2.17 21.76
C THR A 174 1.07 2.55 22.62
N VAL A 175 1.12 3.82 23.03
CA VAL A 175 2.22 4.35 23.83
C VAL A 175 1.81 4.41 25.29
N GLU A 176 2.65 3.87 26.16
CA GLU A 176 2.45 3.91 27.61
C GLU A 176 3.49 4.81 28.29
N ASN A 177 3.16 5.30 29.49
CA ASN A 177 4.17 5.90 30.35
C ASN A 177 5.13 4.83 30.90
N PRO A 178 6.37 5.20 31.25
CA PRO A 178 7.36 4.27 31.81
C PRO A 178 6.92 3.59 33.11
#